data_AF-E4YUD1-F1
#
_entry.id   AF-E4YUD1-F1
#
_cell.length_a   1.000
_cell.length_b   1.000
_cell.length_c   1.000
_cell.angle_alpha   90.00
_cell.angle_beta   90.00
_cell.angle_gamma   90.00
#
_symmetry.space_group_name_H-M   'P 1'
#
loop_
_entity.id
_entity.type
_entity.pdbx_description
1 polymer ?
#
loop_
_entity_poly.entity_id
_entity_poly.type
_entity_poly.pdbx_seq_one_letter_code
_entity_poly.pdbx_strand_id
1 'polypeptide(L)'
;MPTKKKNSAKKSDANKGSSSTCFMPKTLPKCPLPQIDVPKPELKIEEPSARGDSDATQAELSRIKRENEKLKKNESQLKGKIDDLTQHEEFTKKQFEDVKKRDESLRNQLKVERERTGELRSQLKEKNEETRLLQGTLNERESENERLRHQLKKSETEREILNQ
;
A
#
# COMPACT_ATOMS: atom_id res chain seq x y z
N MET A 1 7.70 22.30 -14.68
CA MET A 1 7.38 22.80 -16.03
C MET A 1 6.13 22.07 -16.54
N PRO A 2 4.93 22.66 -16.44
CA PRO A 2 3.70 22.05 -16.95
C PRO A 2 3.45 22.48 -18.42
N THR A 3 3.28 21.53 -19.33
CA THR A 3 3.00 21.80 -20.75
C THR A 3 1.51 21.66 -21.07
N LYS A 4 0.87 22.83 -21.11
CA LYS A 4 -0.22 23.32 -21.99
C LYS A 4 -1.19 22.30 -22.63
N LYS A 5 -2.45 22.39 -22.16
CA LYS A 5 -3.70 22.19 -22.92
C LYS A 5 -3.64 22.87 -24.30
N LYS A 6 -4.16 22.19 -25.33
CA LYS A 6 -4.63 22.81 -26.58
C LYS A 6 -6.08 22.43 -26.84
N ASN A 7 -6.95 23.43 -26.70
CA ASN A 7 -8.30 23.44 -27.29
C ASN A 7 -8.17 23.61 -28.80
N SER A 8 -9.01 22.94 -29.57
CA SER A 8 -9.32 23.38 -30.94
C SER A 8 -10.82 23.28 -31.16
N ALA A 9 -11.41 24.44 -31.41
CA ALA A 9 -12.77 24.62 -31.86
C ALA A 9 -12.81 24.48 -33.39
N LYS A 10 -13.88 23.87 -33.93
CA LYS A 10 -14.34 24.15 -35.30
C LYS A 10 -15.86 24.24 -35.31
N LYS A 11 -16.31 25.40 -35.79
CA LYS A 11 -17.69 25.81 -36.10
C LYS A 11 -18.13 25.25 -37.46
N SER A 12 -19.42 25.46 -37.74
CA SER A 12 -20.05 25.70 -39.05
C SER A 12 -20.66 24.44 -39.70
N ASP A 13 -21.84 24.40 -40.30
CA ASP A 13 -22.80 25.45 -40.70
C ASP A 13 -24.24 24.91 -40.72
N ALA A 14 -25.18 25.83 -40.54
CA ALA A 14 -26.60 25.66 -40.81
C ALA A 14 -26.87 25.58 -42.31
N ASN A 15 -27.77 24.71 -42.76
CA ASN A 15 -28.38 24.84 -44.09
C ASN A 15 -29.91 24.98 -43.96
N LYS A 16 -30.39 26.11 -44.48
CA LYS A 16 -31.77 26.57 -44.49
C LYS A 16 -32.51 25.99 -45.70
N GLY A 17 -33.81 25.86 -45.55
CA GLY A 17 -34.70 25.36 -46.59
C GLY A 17 -34.70 26.17 -47.89
N SER A 18 -35.25 25.56 -48.93
CA SER A 18 -35.71 26.26 -50.13
C SER A 18 -37.05 25.67 -50.55
N SER A 19 -38.08 26.48 -50.34
CA SER A 19 -39.39 26.43 -50.97
C SER A 19 -39.31 27.22 -52.27
N SER A 20 -39.73 26.63 -53.38
CA SER A 20 -40.01 27.25 -54.71
C SER A 20 -40.29 26.07 -55.65
N THR A 21 -41.34 25.95 -56.47
CA THR A 21 -42.26 26.93 -57.05
C THR A 21 -43.37 26.14 -57.75
N CYS A 22 -44.57 26.70 -57.77
CA CYS A 22 -45.68 26.22 -58.59
C CYS A 22 -45.36 26.32 -60.09
N PHE A 23 -45.69 25.27 -60.85
CA PHE A 23 -45.87 25.36 -62.30
C PHE A 23 -47.05 24.46 -62.69
N MET A 24 -48.14 25.07 -63.12
CA MET A 24 -49.21 24.43 -63.88
C MET A 24 -48.96 24.74 -65.35
N PRO A 25 -49.04 23.75 -66.25
CA PRO A 25 -49.97 23.93 -67.34
C PRO A 25 -50.67 22.65 -67.85
N LYS A 26 -51.95 22.87 -68.17
CA LYS A 26 -52.69 22.40 -69.36
C LYS A 26 -53.12 20.92 -69.44
N THR A 27 -54.45 20.81 -69.46
CA THR A 27 -55.32 19.68 -69.78
C THR A 27 -55.17 19.13 -71.21
N LEU A 28 -55.37 17.80 -71.33
CA LEU A 28 -55.99 16.97 -72.40
C LEU A 28 -55.10 15.75 -72.79
N PRO A 29 -55.64 14.58 -73.22
CA PRO A 29 -57.02 14.10 -73.24
C PRO A 29 -57.24 12.83 -72.38
N LYS A 30 -58.52 12.51 -72.09
CA LYS A 30 -58.96 11.25 -71.49
C LYS A 30 -58.83 10.11 -72.50
N CYS A 31 -57.92 9.17 -72.25
CA CYS A 31 -57.99 7.83 -72.84
C CYS A 31 -58.90 6.95 -71.95
N PRO A 32 -59.86 6.20 -72.51
CA PRO A 32 -60.63 5.24 -71.74
C PRO A 32 -59.71 4.09 -71.33
N LEU A 33 -59.50 3.94 -70.01
CA LEU A 33 -58.86 2.74 -69.47
C LEU A 33 -59.82 1.56 -69.64
N PRO A 34 -59.35 0.39 -70.11
CA PRO A 34 -60.16 -0.82 -70.18
C PRO A 34 -60.63 -1.21 -68.78
N GLN A 35 -61.93 -1.49 -68.64
CA GLN A 35 -62.49 -2.10 -67.44
C GLN A 35 -61.93 -3.52 -67.30
N ILE A 36 -60.89 -3.65 -66.48
CA ILE A 36 -60.41 -4.94 -66.01
C ILE A 36 -61.20 -5.20 -64.72
N ASP A 37 -62.13 -6.14 -64.77
CA ASP A 37 -62.75 -6.72 -63.58
C ASP A 37 -61.65 -7.43 -62.79
N VAL A 38 -61.08 -6.72 -61.82
CA VAL A 38 -60.17 -7.30 -60.85
C VAL A 38 -61.04 -8.03 -59.82
N PRO A 39 -60.95 -9.37 -59.70
CA PRO A 39 -61.65 -10.08 -58.64
C PRO A 39 -61.12 -9.57 -57.30
N LYS A 40 -62.03 -9.07 -56.45
CA LYS A 40 -61.77 -8.61 -55.08
C LYS A 40 -61.05 -9.74 -54.32
N PRO A 41 -59.77 -9.61 -53.97
CA PRO A 41 -59.13 -10.60 -53.12
C PRO A 41 -59.73 -10.45 -51.72
N GLU A 42 -60.42 -11.48 -51.24
CA GLU A 42 -60.70 -11.64 -49.81
C GLU A 42 -59.35 -11.82 -49.10
N LEU A 43 -58.77 -10.71 -48.68
CA LEU A 43 -57.69 -10.69 -47.70
C LEU A 43 -58.25 -11.22 -46.38
N LYS A 44 -58.13 -12.54 -46.17
CA LYS A 44 -58.02 -13.09 -44.82
C LYS A 44 -56.74 -12.51 -44.22
N ILE A 45 -56.90 -11.41 -43.50
CA ILE A 45 -55.89 -10.94 -42.57
C ILE A 45 -55.94 -11.92 -41.40
N GLU A 46 -55.12 -12.98 -41.47
CA GLU A 46 -54.67 -13.61 -40.24
C GLU A 46 -53.74 -12.58 -39.58
N GLU A 47 -54.22 -11.89 -38.55
CA GLU A 47 -53.35 -11.11 -37.68
C GLU A 47 -52.28 -12.05 -37.12
N PRO A 48 -50.99 -11.87 -37.46
CA PRO A 48 -49.96 -12.67 -36.83
C PRO A 48 -49.89 -12.27 -35.36
N SER A 49 -49.98 -13.27 -34.49
CA SER A 49 -49.86 -13.31 -33.03
C SER A 49 -48.94 -12.23 -32.37
N ALA A 50 -49.31 -10.95 -32.40
CA ALA A 50 -48.54 -9.87 -31.80
C ALA A 50 -48.62 -9.83 -30.25
N ARG A 51 -49.62 -10.51 -29.67
CA ARG A 51 -49.76 -10.61 -28.20
C ARG A 51 -48.68 -11.48 -27.56
N GLY A 52 -48.33 -12.61 -28.19
CA GLY A 52 -47.33 -13.55 -27.65
C GLY A 52 -45.93 -12.93 -27.54
N ASP A 53 -45.52 -12.14 -28.53
CA ASP A 53 -44.23 -11.46 -28.54
C ASP A 53 -44.18 -10.29 -27.55
N SER A 54 -45.31 -9.60 -27.33
CA SER A 54 -45.43 -8.54 -26.32
C SER A 54 -45.26 -9.10 -24.90
N ASP A 55 -45.87 -10.24 -24.60
CA ASP A 55 -45.77 -10.86 -23.27
C ASP A 55 -44.35 -11.42 -23.02
N ALA A 56 -43.72 -12.01 -24.04
CA ALA A 56 -42.35 -12.50 -23.95
C ALA A 56 -41.33 -11.36 -23.74
N THR A 57 -41.48 -10.25 -24.46
CA THR A 57 -40.62 -9.06 -24.30
C THR A 57 -40.83 -8.39 -22.94
N GLN A 58 -42.05 -8.35 -22.42
CA GLN A 58 -42.35 -7.85 -21.08
C GLN A 58 -41.74 -8.73 -19.96
N ALA A 59 -41.76 -10.05 -20.14
CA ALA A 59 -41.12 -10.98 -19.22
C ALA A 59 -39.60 -10.78 -19.20
N GLU A 60 -38.97 -10.59 -20.35
CA GLU A 60 -37.53 -10.38 -20.45
C GLU A 60 -37.11 -9.02 -19.87
N LEU A 61 -37.88 -7.95 -20.10
CA LEU A 61 -37.67 -6.65 -19.43
C LEU A 61 -37.73 -6.76 -17.91
N SER A 62 -38.69 -7.55 -17.39
CA SER A 62 -38.82 -7.79 -15.95
C SER A 62 -37.63 -8.55 -15.39
N ARG A 63 -37.09 -9.52 -16.15
CA ARG A 63 -35.88 -10.27 -15.79
C ARG A 63 -34.65 -9.35 -15.77
N ILE A 64 -34.41 -8.60 -16.84
CA ILE A 64 -33.31 -7.64 -16.95
C ILE A 64 -33.36 -6.63 -15.81
N LYS A 65 -34.54 -6.12 -15.46
CA LYS A 65 -34.71 -5.19 -14.33
C LYS A 65 -34.26 -5.82 -13.01
N ARG A 66 -34.64 -7.07 -12.73
CA ARG A 66 -34.21 -7.79 -11.52
C ARG A 66 -32.70 -8.03 -11.51
N GLU A 67 -32.11 -8.38 -12.65
CA GLU A 67 -30.66 -8.57 -12.78
C GLU A 67 -29.90 -7.25 -12.55
N ASN A 68 -30.39 -6.14 -13.11
CA ASN A 68 -29.81 -4.81 -12.87
C ASN A 68 -29.83 -4.41 -11.38
N GLU A 69 -30.92 -4.67 -10.66
CA GLU A 69 -30.97 -4.38 -9.22
C GLU A 69 -30.01 -5.27 -8.41
N LYS A 70 -29.83 -6.54 -8.80
CA LYS A 70 -28.80 -7.41 -8.21
C LYS A 70 -27.39 -6.88 -8.47
N LEU A 71 -27.11 -6.44 -9.70
CA LEU A 71 -25.81 -5.87 -10.06
C LEU A 71 -25.52 -4.59 -9.28
N LYS A 72 -26.48 -3.67 -9.14
CA LYS A 72 -26.33 -2.46 -8.31
C LYS A 72 -26.03 -2.78 -6.85
N LYS A 73 -26.69 -3.79 -6.29
CA LYS A 73 -26.42 -4.24 -4.91
C LYS A 73 -25.01 -4.79 -4.79
N ASN A 74 -24.57 -5.61 -5.74
CA ASN A 74 -23.22 -6.16 -5.76
C ASN A 74 -22.16 -5.08 -5.94
N GLU A 75 -22.40 -4.10 -6.82
CA GLU A 75 -21.52 -2.94 -7.02
C GLU A 75 -21.34 -2.16 -5.72
N SER A 76 -22.43 -1.88 -5.01
CA SER A 76 -22.41 -1.18 -3.72
C SER A 76 -21.62 -1.97 -2.66
N GLN A 77 -21.80 -3.30 -2.62
CA GLN A 77 -21.06 -4.18 -1.70
C GLN A 77 -19.56 -4.23 -2.03
N LEU A 78 -19.20 -4.33 -3.31
CA LEU A 78 -17.81 -4.34 -3.75
C LEU A 78 -17.13 -3.01 -3.46
N LYS A 79 -17.83 -1.89 -3.65
CA LYS A 79 -17.33 -0.57 -3.28
C LYS A 79 -17.01 -0.47 -1.79
N GLY A 80 -17.90 -0.94 -0.92
CA GLY A 80 -17.63 -0.99 0.53
C GLY A 80 -16.41 -1.83 0.87
N LYS A 81 -16.25 -3.02 0.26
CA LYS A 81 -15.06 -3.86 0.46
C LYS A 81 -13.77 -3.18 0.00
N ILE A 82 -13.82 -2.41 -1.09
CA ILE A 82 -12.65 -1.65 -1.57
C ILE A 82 -12.26 -0.57 -0.57
N ASP A 83 -13.24 0.14 -0.01
CA ASP A 83 -12.99 1.18 0.99
C ASP A 83 -12.36 0.57 2.27
N ASP A 84 -12.92 -0.55 2.75
CA ASP A 84 -12.39 -1.28 3.92
C ASP A 84 -10.95 -1.78 3.68
N LEU A 85 -10.69 -2.38 2.51
CA LEU A 85 -9.35 -2.86 2.16
C LEU A 85 -8.35 -1.71 2.04
N THR A 86 -8.78 -0.57 1.49
CA THR A 86 -7.94 0.64 1.38
C THR A 86 -7.54 1.15 2.76
N GLN A 87 -8.51 1.25 3.69
CA GLN A 87 -8.23 1.65 5.07
C GLN A 87 -7.29 0.66 5.77
N HIS A 88 -7.51 -0.63 5.57
CA HIS A 88 -6.66 -1.67 6.14
C HIS A 88 -5.23 -1.61 5.58
N GLU A 89 -5.06 -1.34 4.28
CA GLU A 89 -3.75 -1.15 3.65
C GLU A 89 -3.01 0.04 4.27
N GLU A 90 -3.67 1.19 4.42
CA GLU A 90 -3.09 2.37 5.04
C GLU A 90 -2.70 2.13 6.50
N PHE A 91 -3.55 1.44 7.27
CA PHE A 91 -3.26 1.08 8.64
C PHE A 91 -2.04 0.16 8.73
N THR A 92 -1.99 -0.86 7.86
CA THR A 92 -0.88 -1.82 7.82
C THR A 92 0.44 -1.13 7.44
N LYS A 93 0.42 -0.20 6.48
CA LYS A 93 1.59 0.62 6.12
C LYS A 93 2.12 1.43 7.30
N LYS A 94 1.22 2.07 8.08
CA LYS A 94 1.62 2.81 9.29
C LYS A 94 2.26 1.90 10.33
N GLN A 95 1.64 0.75 10.61
CA GLN A 95 2.20 -0.24 11.53
C GLN A 95 3.58 -0.73 11.09
N PHE A 96 3.77 -0.97 9.79
CA PHE A 96 5.05 -1.38 9.24
C PHE A 96 6.15 -0.33 9.45
N GLU A 97 5.86 0.95 9.18
CA GLU A 97 6.82 2.04 9.41
C GLU A 97 7.17 2.21 10.89
N ASP A 98 6.21 2.03 11.80
CA ASP A 98 6.47 2.08 13.24
C ASP A 98 7.34 0.90 13.71
N VAL A 99 7.09 -0.31 13.19
CA VAL A 99 7.94 -1.48 13.45
C VAL A 99 9.36 -1.24 12.94
N LYS A 100 9.50 -0.69 11.73
CA LYS A 100 10.80 -0.38 11.14
C LYS A 100 11.60 0.61 12.00
N LYS A 101 10.98 1.70 12.45
CA LYS A 101 11.61 2.66 13.37
C LYS A 101 12.02 2.02 14.70
N ARG A 102 11.17 1.13 15.25
CA ARG A 102 11.50 0.39 16.47
C ARG A 102 12.69 -0.55 16.26
N ASP A 103 12.76 -1.25 15.13
CA ASP A 103 13.89 -2.13 14.79
C ASP A 103 15.20 -1.33 14.68
N GLU A 104 15.20 -0.20 13.99
CA GLU A 104 16.37 0.70 13.88
C GLU A 104 16.82 1.22 15.25
N SER A 105 15.88 1.64 16.11
CA SER A 105 16.18 2.07 17.47
C SER A 105 16.82 0.96 18.30
N LEU A 106 16.26 -0.26 18.24
CA LEU A 106 16.79 -1.41 18.99
C LEU A 106 18.18 -1.82 18.49
N ARG A 107 18.43 -1.78 17.18
CA ARG A 107 19.77 -2.03 16.62
C ARG A 107 20.80 -1.02 17.13
N ASN A 108 20.42 0.25 17.19
CA ASN A 108 21.30 1.30 17.72
C ASN A 108 21.58 1.10 19.21
N GLN A 109 20.57 0.79 20.02
CA GLN A 109 20.75 0.48 21.44
C GLN A 109 21.67 -0.73 21.63
N LEU A 110 21.48 -1.80 20.85
CA LEU A 110 22.33 -2.98 20.90
C LEU A 110 23.80 -2.66 20.55
N LYS A 111 24.03 -1.76 19.59
CA LYS A 111 25.38 -1.31 19.23
C LYS A 111 26.05 -0.59 20.41
N VAL A 112 25.36 0.38 21.02
CA VAL A 112 25.86 1.14 22.18
C VAL A 112 26.17 0.21 23.35
N GLU A 113 25.27 -0.73 23.68
CA GLU A 113 25.48 -1.67 24.79
C GLU A 113 26.64 -2.64 24.52
N ARG A 114 26.88 -3.01 23.26
CA ARG A 114 28.07 -3.82 22.89
C ARG A 114 29.36 -3.05 23.07
N GLU A 115 29.40 -1.79 22.67
CA GLU A 115 30.56 -0.89 22.86
C GLU A 115 30.84 -0.71 24.36
N ARG A 116 29.81 -0.37 25.14
CA ARG A 116 29.90 -0.25 26.61
C ARG A 116 30.38 -1.53 27.28
N THR A 117 29.86 -2.68 26.85
CA THR A 117 30.30 -3.99 27.34
C THR A 117 31.78 -4.24 27.01
N GLY A 118 32.24 -3.82 25.84
CA GLY A 118 33.65 -3.90 25.45
C GLY A 118 34.54 -3.06 26.35
N GLU A 119 34.16 -1.80 26.60
CA GLU A 119 34.89 -0.88 27.49
C GLU A 119 34.99 -1.44 28.92
N LEU A 120 33.88 -1.92 29.49
CA LEU A 120 33.86 -2.51 30.82
C LEU A 120 34.76 -3.76 30.92
N ARG A 121 34.82 -4.59 29.87
CA ARG A 121 35.74 -5.75 29.85
C ARG A 121 37.20 -5.30 29.83
N SER A 122 37.53 -4.25 29.09
CA SER A 122 38.89 -3.70 29.08
C SER A 122 39.27 -3.12 30.44
N GLN A 123 38.40 -2.32 31.04
CA GLN A 123 38.61 -1.77 32.40
C GLN A 123 38.79 -2.87 33.44
N LEU A 124 38.00 -3.95 33.36
CA LEU A 124 38.14 -5.09 34.26
C LEU A 124 39.51 -5.78 34.11
N LYS A 125 40.00 -5.94 32.88
CA LYS A 125 41.33 -6.51 32.63
C LYS A 125 42.43 -5.63 33.22
N GLU A 126 42.35 -4.31 33.01
CA GLU A 126 43.31 -3.34 33.56
C GLU A 126 43.33 -3.40 35.09
N LYS A 127 42.15 -3.41 35.73
CA LYS A 127 42.05 -3.51 37.19
C LYS A 127 42.56 -4.82 37.76
N ASN A 128 42.35 -5.93 37.04
CA ASN A 128 42.91 -7.22 37.43
C ASN A 128 44.44 -7.22 37.34
N GLU A 129 45.02 -6.62 36.30
CA GLU A 129 46.48 -6.51 36.17
C GLU A 129 47.06 -5.58 37.24
N GLU A 130 46.43 -4.44 37.51
CA GLU A 130 46.80 -3.54 38.60
C GLU A 130 46.79 -4.27 39.95
N THR A 131 45.74 -5.05 40.23
CA THR A 131 45.64 -5.87 41.45
C THR A 131 46.78 -6.89 41.53
N ARG A 132 47.10 -7.56 40.42
CA ARG A 132 48.19 -8.54 40.35
C ARG A 132 49.54 -7.90 40.64
N LEU A 133 49.81 -6.73 40.07
CA LEU A 133 51.05 -5.97 40.29
C LEU A 133 51.17 -5.52 41.75
N LEU A 134 50.10 -4.93 42.30
CA LEU A 134 50.07 -4.51 43.70
C LEU A 134 50.29 -5.68 44.66
N GLN A 135 49.70 -6.84 44.37
CA GLN A 135 49.91 -8.04 45.17
C GLN A 135 51.37 -8.54 45.10
N GLY A 136 51.99 -8.47 43.91
CA GLY A 136 53.42 -8.75 43.75
C GLY A 136 54.28 -7.83 44.60
N THR A 137 54.03 -6.51 44.53
CA THR A 137 54.74 -5.52 45.35
C THR A 137 54.52 -5.73 46.85
N LEU A 138 53.31 -6.11 47.27
CA LEU A 138 53.02 -6.42 48.67
C LEU A 138 53.88 -7.60 49.15
N ASN A 139 53.92 -8.70 48.40
CA ASN A 139 54.71 -9.88 48.74
C ASN A 139 56.21 -9.58 48.81
N GLU A 140 56.72 -8.75 47.89
CA GLU A 140 58.13 -8.29 47.91
C GLU A 140 58.43 -7.50 49.19
N ARG A 141 57.53 -6.60 49.59
CA ARG A 141 57.68 -5.81 50.81
C ARG A 141 57.57 -6.63 52.08
N GLU A 142 56.69 -7.63 52.10
CA GLU A 142 56.60 -8.58 53.21
C GLU A 142 57.91 -9.36 53.37
N SER A 143 58.46 -9.89 52.28
CA SER A 143 59.74 -10.60 52.27
C SER A 143 60.91 -9.70 52.70
N GLU A 144 60.96 -8.45 52.23
CA GLU A 144 61.95 -7.47 52.66
C GLU A 144 61.86 -7.19 54.17
N ASN A 145 60.64 -7.04 54.69
CA ASN A 145 60.38 -6.79 56.11
C ASN A 145 60.82 -7.98 56.97
N GLU A 146 60.51 -9.22 56.57
CA GLU A 146 60.99 -10.43 57.24
C GLU A 146 62.52 -10.50 57.28
N ARG A 147 63.17 -10.20 56.15
CA ARG A 147 64.63 -10.17 56.06
C ARG A 147 65.23 -9.13 57.02
N LEU A 148 64.67 -7.93 57.07
CA LEU A 148 65.12 -6.87 57.96
C LEU A 148 64.90 -7.23 59.43
N ARG A 149 63.76 -7.86 59.78
CA ARG A 149 63.51 -8.36 61.14
C ARG A 149 64.54 -9.41 61.57
N HIS A 150 64.89 -10.34 60.69
CA HIS A 150 65.94 -11.32 60.96
C HIS A 150 67.31 -10.67 61.15
N GLN A 151 67.67 -9.69 60.32
CA GLN A 151 68.92 -8.94 60.46
C GLN A 151 68.98 -8.16 61.77
N LEU A 152 67.89 -7.48 62.13
CA LEU A 152 67.78 -6.73 63.39
C LEU A 152 68.00 -7.67 64.58
N LYS A 153 67.26 -8.78 64.65
CA LYS A 153 67.39 -9.78 65.72
C LYS A 153 68.81 -10.31 65.83
N LYS A 154 69.47 -10.59 64.70
CA LYS A 154 70.87 -11.04 64.68
C LYS A 154 71.80 -9.97 65.27
N SER A 155 71.66 -8.72 64.83
CA SER A 155 72.48 -7.61 65.34
C SER A 155 72.28 -7.33 66.83
N GLU A 156 71.05 -7.50 67.34
CA GLU A 156 70.74 -7.40 68.77
C GLU A 156 71.46 -8.49 69.57
N THR A 157 71.39 -9.75 69.11
CA THR A 157 72.11 -10.85 69.76
C THR A 157 73.63 -10.67 69.72
N GLU A 158 74.19 -10.16 68.62
CA GLU A 158 75.62 -9.88 68.51
C GLU A 158 76.05 -8.76 69.47
N ARG A 159 75.25 -7.71 69.64
CA ARG A 159 75.51 -6.65 70.63
C ARG A 159 75.41 -7.14 72.07
N GLU A 160 74.46 -8.01 72.39
CA GLU A 160 74.34 -8.60 73.72
C GLU A 160 75.54 -9.44 74.10
N ILE A 161 76.10 -10.20 73.15
CA ILE A 161 77.31 -11.01 73.37
C ILE A 161 78.54 -10.11 73.58
N LEU A 162 78.68 -9.03 72.80
CA LEU A 162 79.83 -8.12 72.90
C LEU A 162 79.85 -7.25 74.17
N ASN A 163 78.71 -7.08 74.83
CA ASN A 163 78.57 -6.27 76.04
C ASN A 163 78.57 -7.10 77.35
N GLN A 164 78.79 -8.41 77.28
CA GLN A 164 78.99 -9.32 78.42
C GLN A 164 80.48 -9.55 78.67
#